data_AF-A0A2S6NN99-F1
#
_entry.id   AF-A0A2S6NN99-F1
#
_cell.length_a   1.000
_cell.length_b   1.000
_cell.length_c   1.000
_cell.angle_alpha   90.00
_cell.angle_beta   90.00
_cell.angle_gamma   90.00
#
_symmetry.space_group_name_H-M   'P 1'
#
loop_
_entity.id
_entity.type
_entity.pdbx_description
1 polymer ?
#
loop_
_entity_poly.entity_id
_entity_poly.type
_entity_poly.pdbx_seq_one_letter_code
_entity_poly.pdbx_strand_id
1 'polypeptide(L)' 'MPRPARHDGLDKFRRYRATRRASGMKLLRVWVPDPQAPGFRAEARRQAMLLQGAPEEQEALDFIEAVADWGDTGR' A
#
# COMPACT_ATOMS: atom_id res chain seq x y z
N MET A 1 -11.70 0.53 -36.60
CA MET A 1 -12.26 -0.81 -36.32
C MET A 1 -11.70 -1.32 -35.00
N PRO A 2 -12.53 -1.67 -33.99
CA PRO A 2 -12.03 -2.33 -32.78
C PRO A 2 -11.53 -3.74 -33.10
N ARG A 3 -10.38 -4.12 -32.51
CA ARG A 3 -9.76 -5.44 -32.69
C ARG A 3 -10.61 -6.52 -32.00
N PRO A 4 -10.90 -7.66 -32.64
CA PRO A 4 -11.75 -8.69 -32.07
C PRO A 4 -11.13 -9.27 -30.79
N ALA A 5 -12.00 -9.60 -29.83
CA ALA A 5 -11.58 -10.15 -28.55
C ALA A 5 -10.95 -11.53 -28.74
N ARG A 6 -9.76 -11.74 -28.15
CA ARG A 6 -9.09 -13.05 -28.15
C ARG A 6 -9.85 -14.00 -27.23
N HIS A 7 -10.19 -15.18 -27.76
CA HIS A 7 -10.91 -16.24 -27.05
C HIS A 7 -9.91 -17.15 -26.31
N ASP A 8 -9.24 -16.57 -25.32
CA ASP A 8 -8.23 -17.23 -24.46
C ASP A 8 -8.81 -17.60 -23.07
N GLY A 9 -10.13 -17.49 -22.88
CA GLY A 9 -10.82 -17.80 -21.63
C GLY A 9 -10.55 -16.82 -20.48
N LEU A 10 -9.76 -15.75 -20.71
CA LEU A 10 -9.41 -14.78 -19.68
C LEU A 10 -10.20 -13.47 -19.85
N ASP A 11 -10.80 -13.02 -18.75
CA ASP A 11 -11.32 -11.66 -18.64
C ASP A 11 -10.19 -10.64 -18.92
N LYS A 12 -10.57 -9.56 -19.60
CA LYS A 12 -9.74 -8.38 -19.88
C LYS A 12 -8.87 -7.95 -18.69
N PHE A 13 -9.39 -7.90 -17.45
CA PHE A 13 -8.62 -7.49 -16.27
C PHE A 13 -7.56 -8.51 -15.86
N ARG A 14 -7.79 -9.81 -16.08
CA ARG A 14 -6.81 -10.87 -15.82
C ARG A 14 -5.63 -10.78 -16.78
N ARG A 15 -5.90 -10.52 -18.06
CA ARG A 15 -4.85 -10.31 -19.07
C ARG A 15 -4.04 -9.06 -18.81
N TYR A 16 -4.73 -7.96 -18.49
CA TYR A 16 -4.07 -6.71 -18.16
C TYR A 16 -3.08 -6.86 -16.97
N ARG A 17 -3.48 -7.59 -15.92
CA ARG A 17 -2.56 -7.89 -14.79
C ARG A 17 -1.42 -8.83 -15.19
N ALA A 18 -1.64 -9.77 -16.10
CA ALA A 18 -0.60 -10.68 -16.60
C ALA A 18 0.49 -9.92 -17.37
N THR A 19 0.11 -9.02 -18.27
CA THR A 19 1.06 -8.16 -18.99
C THR A 19 1.81 -7.22 -18.05
N ARG A 20 1.13 -6.61 -17.07
CA ARG A 20 1.76 -5.76 -16.06
C ARG A 20 2.81 -6.50 -15.22
N ARG A 21 2.54 -7.76 -14.87
CA ARG A 21 3.52 -8.59 -14.13
C ARG A 21 4.69 -9.02 -14.99
N ALA A 22 4.45 -9.30 -16.28
CA ALA A 22 5.51 -9.66 -17.21
C ALA A 22 6.48 -8.50 -17.48
N SER A 23 6.03 -7.25 -17.37
CA SER A 23 6.88 -6.05 -17.47
C SER A 23 7.53 -5.65 -16.13
N GLY A 24 7.67 -6.58 -15.16
CA GLY A 24 8.36 -6.33 -13.90
C GLY A 24 7.55 -5.59 -12.82
N MET A 25 6.24 -5.40 -12.99
CA MET A 25 5.41 -4.66 -12.02
C MET A 25 4.71 -5.59 -11.02
N LYS A 26 4.72 -5.22 -9.74
CA LYS A 26 3.99 -5.90 -8.66
C LYS A 26 2.66 -5.22 -8.38
N LEU A 27 1.63 -6.00 -8.07
CA LEU A 27 0.32 -5.49 -7.65
C LEU A 27 0.20 -5.63 -6.12
N LEU A 28 0.12 -4.52 -5.40
CA LEU A 28 -0.16 -4.51 -3.96
C LEU A 28 -1.68 -4.40 -3.74
N ARG A 29 -2.27 -5.34 -2.99
CA ARG A 29 -3.67 -5.27 -2.51
C ARG A 29 -3.69 -5.64 -1.05
N VAL A 30 -3.76 -4.63 -0.19
CA VAL A 30 -3.92 -4.82 1.24
C VAL A 30 -5.22 -4.15 1.68
N TRP A 31 -5.97 -4.87 2.50
CA TRP A 31 -7.09 -4.30 3.23
C TRP A 31 -6.54 -3.70 4.51
N VAL A 32 -6.71 -2.40 4.66
CA VAL A 32 -6.34 -1.68 5.88
C VAL A 32 -7.60 -1.29 6.65
N PRO A 33 -7.53 -1.14 7.98
CA PRO A 33 -8.62 -0.54 8.72
C PRO A 33 -8.94 0.83 8.13
N ASP A 34 -10.22 1.09 7.92
CA ASP A 34 -10.68 2.34 7.28
C ASP A 34 -10.45 3.53 8.23
N PRO A 35 -9.61 4.51 7.87
CA PRO A 35 -9.36 5.68 8.71
C PRO A 35 -10.60 6.55 8.97
N GLN A 36 -11.66 6.38 8.17
CA GLN A 36 -12.93 7.11 8.28
C GLN A 36 -13.99 6.36 9.10
N ALA A 37 -13.77 5.08 9.42
CA ALA A 37 -14.70 4.34 10.24
C ALA A 37 -14.84 5.00 11.62
N PRO A 38 -16.06 5.11 12.17
CA PRO A 38 -16.26 5.61 13.52
C PRO A 38 -15.36 4.88 14.51
N GLY A 39 -14.64 5.64 15.34
CA GLY A 39 -13.73 5.09 16.35
C GLY A 39 -12.30 4.83 15.89
N PHE A 40 -11.97 4.88 14.59
CA PHE A 40 -10.60 4.65 14.10
C PHE A 40 -9.61 5.60 14.77
N ARG A 41 -9.92 6.91 14.86
CA ARG A 41 -9.02 7.89 15.49
C ARG A 41 -8.78 7.61 16.98
N ALA A 42 -9.81 7.16 17.69
CA ALA A 42 -9.70 6.83 19.11
C ALA A 42 -8.80 5.59 19.30
N GLU A 43 -8.99 4.58 18.45
CA GLU A 43 -8.19 3.36 18.48
C GLU A 43 -6.74 3.63 18.05
N ALA A 44 -6.52 4.40 16.99
CA ALA A 44 -5.19 4.81 16.56
C ALA A 44 -4.44 5.57 17.66
N ARG A 45 -5.13 6.47 18.37
CA ARG A 45 -4.55 7.17 19.53
C ARG A 45 -4.22 6.22 20.67
N ARG A 46 -5.13 5.31 21.01
CA ARG A 46 -4.90 4.29 22.05
C ARG A 46 -3.67 3.45 21.73
N GLN A 47 -3.54 3.00 20.49
CA GLN A 47 -2.40 2.21 20.02
C GLN A 47 -1.09 3.00 20.04
N ALA A 48 -1.10 4.26 19.60
CA ALA A 48 0.07 5.13 19.68
C ALA A 48 0.55 5.30 21.14
N MET A 49 -0.38 5.52 22.08
CA MET A 49 -0.04 5.64 23.51
C MET A 49 0.54 4.35 24.11
N LEU A 50 0.17 3.17 23.59
CA LEU A 50 0.75 1.91 24.04
C LEU A 50 2.17 1.71 23.54
N LEU A 51 2.52 2.28 22.39
CA LEU A 51 3.86 2.22 21.81
C LEU A 51 4.78 3.31 22.35
N GLN A 52 4.24 4.35 22.98
CA GLN A 52 5.00 5.51 23.44
C GLN A 52 6.17 5.10 24.36
N GLY A 53 7.40 5.36 23.90
CA GLY A 53 8.63 5.04 24.63
C GLY A 53 9.04 3.57 24.58
N ALA A 54 8.33 2.74 23.82
CA ALA A 54 8.76 1.39 23.52
C ALA A 54 9.96 1.42 22.55
N PRO A 55 10.99 0.59 22.73
CA PRO A 55 12.09 0.49 21.79
C PRO A 55 11.65 0.25 20.34
N GLU A 56 10.55 -0.49 20.15
CA GLU A 56 9.96 -0.79 18.85
C GLU A 56 9.39 0.45 18.15
N GLU A 57 8.92 1.45 18.89
CA GLU A 57 8.51 2.73 18.32
C GLU A 57 9.71 3.43 17.70
N GLN A 58 10.83 3.52 18.44
CA GLN A 58 12.04 4.15 17.96
C GLN A 58 12.62 3.40 16.75
N GLU A 59 12.75 2.07 16.83
CA GLU A 59 13.29 1.25 15.74
C GLU A 59 12.43 1.39 14.47
N ALA A 60 11.10 1.37 14.60
CA ALA A 60 10.21 1.53 13.45
C ALA A 60 10.32 2.93 12.84
N LEU A 61 10.39 3.98 13.68
CA LEU A 61 10.57 5.35 13.22
C LEU A 61 11.93 5.55 12.55
N ASP A 62 13.01 5.02 13.11
CA ASP A 62 14.37 5.07 12.55
C ASP A 62 14.43 4.33 11.20
N PHE A 63 13.81 3.15 11.12
CA PHE A 63 13.71 2.41 9.86
C PHE A 63 12.93 3.20 8.82
N ILE A 64 11.76 3.73 9.18
CA ILE A 64 10.95 4.55 8.29
C ILE A 64 11.76 5.77 7.85
N GLU A 65 12.45 6.46 8.74
CA GLU A 65 13.32 7.59 8.40
C GLU A 65 14.44 7.19 7.43
N ALA A 66 15.07 6.04 7.64
CA ALA A 66 16.19 5.56 6.82
C ALA A 66 15.78 5.07 5.42
N VAL A 67 14.58 4.48 5.26
CA VAL A 67 14.14 3.90 3.99
C VAL A 67 13.08 4.72 3.28
N ALA A 68 12.39 5.61 3.98
CA ALA A 68 11.44 6.51 3.36
C ALA A 68 12.23 7.47 2.47
N ASP A 69 12.08 7.27 1.17
CA ASP A 69 12.29 8.34 0.22
C ASP A 69 11.15 9.34 0.40
N TRP A 70 11.36 10.33 1.29
CA TRP A 70 10.41 11.42 1.54
C TRP A 70 10.21 12.32 0.31
N GLY A 71 10.97 12.09 -0.76
CA GLY A 71 11.15 13.03 -1.86
C GLY A 71 11.89 14.27 -1.37
N ASP A 72 12.84 14.77 -2.14
CA ASP A 72 13.36 16.12 -1.94
C ASP A 72 12.19 17.10 -2.09
N THR A 73 11.58 17.50 -0.97
CA THR A 73 10.60 18.59 -0.97
C THR A 73 11.39 19.89 -0.96
N GLY A 74 12.02 20.15 -2.11
CA GLY A 74 12.62 21.43 -2.43
C GLY A 74 11.58 22.53 -2.24
N ARG A 75 11.91 23.45 -1.34
CA ARG A 75 11.39 24.82 -1.40
C ARG A 75 12.14 25.58 -2.49
#